data_AF-A0A4S8PKW2-F1
#
_entry.id   AF-A0A4S8PKW2-F1
#
_cell.length_a   1.000
_cell.length_b   1.000
_cell.length_c   1.000
_cell.angle_alpha   90.00
_cell.angle_beta   90.00
_cell.angle_gamma   90.00
#
_symmetry.space_group_name_H-M   'P 1'
#
loop_
_entity.id
_entity.type
_entity.pdbx_description
1 polymer ?
#
loop_
_entity_poly.entity_id
_entity_poly.type
_entity_poly.pdbx_seq_one_letter_code
_entity_poly.pdbx_strand_id
1 'polypeptide(L)'
;MTIMTDSEARERAMSIRAIPATVYERLRRQAAAHQRSMEAEARDIIDKGTRSAESEPGMLGSRVHRLFAEVGGFDEFAVPPRTDRPRDVDFSEWS
;
A
#
# COMPACT_ATOMS: atom_id res chain seq x y z
N MET A 1 -24.71 19.32 -24.34
CA MET A 1 -24.26 17.93 -24.43
C MET A 1 -23.85 17.48 -23.04
N THR A 2 -24.78 16.80 -22.36
CA THR A 2 -24.62 15.96 -21.14
C THR A 2 -23.39 15.06 -21.34
N ILE A 3 -22.44 14.93 -20.42
CA ILE A 3 -22.53 14.35 -19.08
C ILE A 3 -21.37 14.91 -18.23
N MET A 4 -21.66 15.86 -17.33
CA MET A 4 -20.98 15.85 -16.04
C MET A 4 -21.60 14.68 -15.30
N THR A 5 -20.85 13.60 -15.09
CA THR A 5 -21.23 12.62 -14.06
C THR A 5 -21.10 13.35 -12.73
N ASP A 6 -22.18 14.02 -12.38
CA ASP A 6 -22.51 14.42 -11.04
C ASP A 6 -22.65 13.14 -10.19
N SER A 7 -21.50 12.59 -9.83
CA SER A 7 -21.33 11.85 -8.60
C SER A 7 -20.65 12.80 -7.61
N GLU A 8 -21.25 13.98 -7.38
CA GLU A 8 -21.08 14.63 -6.09
C GLU A 8 -21.31 13.57 -5.01
N ALA A 9 -20.34 13.47 -4.10
CA ALA A 9 -20.23 12.43 -3.11
C ALA A 9 -21.50 12.36 -2.26
N ARG A 10 -22.47 11.54 -2.67
CA ARG A 10 -23.57 11.13 -1.80
C ARG A 10 -22.92 10.51 -0.57
N GLU A 11 -23.10 11.15 0.58
CA GLU A 11 -22.68 10.60 1.85
C GLU A 11 -23.31 9.21 2.00
N ARG A 12 -22.47 8.18 2.04
CA ARG A 12 -22.91 6.79 2.23
C ARG A 12 -22.68 6.42 3.68
N ALA A 13 -23.76 6.21 4.42
CA ALA A 13 -23.71 5.71 5.77
C ALA A 13 -23.79 4.17 5.77
N MET A 14 -22.98 3.53 6.61
CA MET A 14 -23.08 2.10 6.89
C MET A 14 -22.97 1.85 8.39
N SER A 15 -23.67 0.81 8.88
CA SER A 15 -23.58 0.37 10.28
C SER A 15 -22.88 -0.99 10.35
N ILE A 16 -21.87 -1.12 11.21
CA ILE A 16 -21.20 -2.40 11.48
C ILE A 16 -21.80 -2.98 12.76
N ARG A 17 -22.48 -4.12 12.65
CA ARG A 17 -23.12 -4.81 13.78
C ARG A 17 -22.23 -5.92 14.32
N ALA A 18 -22.48 -6.32 15.57
CA ALA A 18 -21.77 -7.44 16.23
C ALA A 18 -20.24 -7.31 16.21
N ILE A 19 -19.71 -6.09 16.33
CA ILE A 19 -18.27 -5.87 16.46
C ILE A 19 -17.77 -6.47 17.79
N PRO A 20 -16.70 -7.29 17.77
CA PRO A 20 -16.14 -7.81 19.02
C PRO A 20 -15.72 -6.66 19.94
N ALA A 21 -16.02 -6.77 21.24
CA ALA A 21 -15.71 -5.72 22.21
C ALA A 21 -14.21 -5.32 22.22
N THR A 22 -13.33 -6.30 21.99
CA THR A 22 -11.88 -6.08 21.86
C THR A 22 -11.52 -5.19 20.69
N VAL A 23 -12.24 -5.29 19.56
CA VAL A 23 -12.02 -4.45 18.37
C VAL A 23 -12.58 -3.05 18.61
N TYR A 24 -13.75 -2.93 19.23
CA TYR A 24 -14.32 -1.64 19.60
C TYR A 24 -13.39 -0.83 20.51
N GLU A 25 -12.84 -1.46 21.56
CA GLU A 25 -11.92 -0.81 22.49
C GLU A 25 -10.60 -0.41 21.82
N ARG A 26 -10.07 -1.24 20.92
CA ARG A 26 -8.89 -0.88 20.13
C ARG A 26 -9.15 0.34 19.25
N LEU A 27 -10.28 0.36 18.52
CA LEU A 27 -10.66 1.48 17.67
C LEU A 27 -10.76 2.78 18.49
N ARG A 28 -11.38 2.73 19.66
CA ARG A 28 -11.48 3.86 20.58
C ARG A 28 -10.10 4.38 21.01
N ARG A 29 -9.19 3.49 21.40
CA ARG A 29 -7.81 3.87 21.80
C ARG A 29 -7.03 4.47 20.62
N GLN A 30 -7.14 3.89 19.43
CA GLN A 30 -6.47 4.39 18.23
C GLN A 30 -6.97 5.79 17.86
N ALA A 31 -8.28 6.01 17.87
CA ALA A 31 -8.89 7.31 17.59
C ALA A 31 -8.40 8.38 18.58
N ALA A 32 -8.35 8.06 19.88
CA ALA A 32 -7.81 8.96 20.90
C ALA A 32 -6.32 9.27 20.69
N ALA A 33 -5.50 8.26 20.37
CA ALA A 33 -4.08 8.45 20.10
C ALA A 33 -3.83 9.33 18.86
N HIS A 34 -4.66 9.19 17.83
CA HIS A 34 -4.60 9.99 16.60
C HIS A 34 -5.37 11.32 16.69
N GLN A 35 -5.96 11.65 17.84
CA GLN A 35 -6.72 12.88 18.09
C GLN A 35 -7.85 13.10 17.06
N ARG A 36 -8.55 12.03 16.69
CA ARG A 36 -9.70 12.08 15.75
C ARG A 36 -10.91 11.32 16.30
N SER A 37 -12.06 11.49 15.67
CA SER A 37 -13.27 10.75 16.04
C SER A 37 -13.11 9.26 15.70
N MET A 38 -13.86 8.39 16.40
CA MET A 38 -13.89 6.95 16.09
C MET A 38 -14.38 6.67 14.66
N GLU A 39 -15.29 7.51 14.15
CA GLU A 39 -15.78 7.42 12.77
C GLU A 39 -14.67 7.76 11.76
N ALA A 40 -13.91 8.83 12.00
CA ALA A 40 -12.78 9.19 11.15
C ALA A 40 -11.68 8.10 11.17
N GLU A 41 -11.42 7.52 12.35
CA GLU A 41 -10.52 6.36 12.49
C GLU A 41 -11.04 5.14 11.70
N ALA A 42 -12.32 4.80 11.85
CA ALA A 42 -12.93 3.68 11.15
C ALA A 42 -12.87 3.86 9.63
N ARG A 43 -13.18 5.07 9.14
CA ARG A 43 -13.11 5.39 7.71
C ARG A 43 -11.71 5.20 7.15
N ASP A 44 -10.69 5.69 7.85
CA ASP A 44 -9.29 5.55 7.43
C ASP A 44 -8.80 4.09 7.44
N ILE A 45 -9.19 3.30 8.44
CA ILE A 45 -8.86 1.86 8.49
C ILE A 45 -9.52 1.11 7.33
N ILE A 46 -10.79 1.40 7.04
CA ILE A 46 -11.51 0.77 5.93
C ILE A 46 -10.84 1.15 4.60
N ASP A 47 -10.56 2.43 4.37
CA ASP A 47 -9.90 2.92 3.15
C ASP A 47 -8.52 2.25 2.94
N LYS A 48 -7.69 2.17 3.98
CA LYS A 48 -6.39 1.49 3.91
C LYS A 48 -6.53 -0.01 3.65
N GLY A 49 -7.52 -0.65 4.28
CA GLY A 49 -7.82 -2.07 4.10
C GLY A 49 -8.25 -2.40 2.68
N THR A 50 -9.08 -1.55 2.06
CA THR A 50 -9.57 -1.76 0.69
C THR A 50 -8.53 -1.45 -0.37
N ARG A 51 -7.69 -0.41 -0.19
CA ARG A 51 -6.58 -0.11 -1.11
C ARG A 51 -5.54 -1.23 -1.19
N SER A 52 -5.33 -1.93 -0.08
CA SER A 52 -4.40 -3.06 -0.03
C SER A 52 -4.93 -4.27 -0.81
N ALA A 53 -6.25 -4.43 -0.93
CA ALA A 53 -6.88 -5.47 -1.73
C ALA A 53 -6.86 -5.17 -3.24
N GLU A 54 -6.87 -3.89 -3.64
CA GLU A 54 -6.72 -3.47 -5.04
C GLU A 54 -5.28 -3.57 -5.57
N SER A 55 -4.30 -3.66 -4.67
CA SER A 55 -2.92 -3.94 -5.07
C SER A 55 -2.78 -5.42 -5.40
N GLU A 56 -3.01 -5.76 -6.67
CA GLU A 56 -2.78 -7.08 -7.25
C GLU A 56 -1.53 -7.77 -6.66
N PRO A 57 -1.65 -9.01 -6.16
CA PRO A 57 -0.49 -9.77 -5.69
C PRO A 57 0.45 -10.03 -6.88
N GLY A 58 1.58 -9.32 -6.93
CA GLY A 58 2.58 -9.47 -8.00
C GLY A 58 3.33 -8.20 -8.42
N MET A 59 2.98 -7.03 -7.87
CA MET A 59 3.44 -5.74 -8.42
C MET A 59 4.83 -5.26 -7.98
N LEU A 60 5.70 -6.06 -7.36
CA LEU A 60 7.03 -5.55 -7.00
C LEU A 60 7.79 -5.08 -8.25
N GLY A 61 7.84 -5.91 -9.30
CA GLY A 61 8.47 -5.56 -10.58
C GLY A 61 7.82 -4.33 -11.23
N SER A 62 6.50 -4.25 -11.23
CA SER A 62 5.77 -3.12 -11.82
C SER A 62 5.93 -1.81 -11.02
N ARG A 63 6.05 -1.89 -9.69
CA ARG A 63 6.33 -0.73 -8.83
C ARG A 63 7.75 -0.23 -9.05
N VAL A 64 8.73 -1.13 -9.07
CA VAL A 64 10.12 -0.80 -9.39
C VAL A 64 10.20 -0.13 -10.76
N HIS A 65 9.60 -0.74 -11.78
CA HIS A 65 9.57 -0.17 -13.13
C HIS A 65 8.96 1.23 -13.17
N ARG A 66 7.82 1.46 -12.50
CA ARG A 66 7.17 2.79 -12.47
C ARG A 66 8.08 3.86 -11.85
N LEU A 67 8.73 3.56 -10.73
CA LEU A 67 9.66 4.48 -10.07
C LEU A 67 10.79 4.90 -11.01
N PHE A 68 11.35 3.95 -11.78
CA PHE A 68 12.44 4.24 -12.69
C PHE A 68 11.99 4.83 -14.03
N ALA A 69 10.77 4.56 -14.48
CA ALA A 69 10.19 5.15 -15.69
C ALA A 69 9.89 6.64 -15.50
N GLU A 70 9.44 7.05 -14.30
CA GLU A 70 9.14 8.45 -13.97
C GLU A 70 10.40 9.34 -13.93
N VAL A 71 11.55 8.76 -13.57
CA VAL A 71 12.85 9.45 -13.55
C VAL A 71 13.50 9.49 -14.95
N GLY A 72 12.84 8.95 -15.98
CA GLY A 72 13.23 9.15 -17.37
C GLY A 72 14.24 8.17 -17.93
N GLY A 73 14.34 6.96 -17.36
CA GLY A 73 15.14 5.88 -17.96
C GLY A 73 16.65 6.14 -17.89
N PHE A 74 17.39 5.12 -17.47
CA PHE A 74 18.83 5.20 -17.28
C PHE A 74 19.61 5.12 -18.61
N ASP A 75 19.23 5.91 -19.63
CA ASP A 75 19.94 5.96 -20.92
C ASP A 75 21.40 6.42 -20.76
N GLU A 76 21.68 7.18 -19.68
CA GLU A 76 23.01 7.64 -19.29
C GLU A 76 23.70 6.73 -18.24
N PHE A 77 23.06 5.62 -17.82
CA PHE A 77 23.70 4.66 -16.92
C PHE A 77 24.60 3.73 -17.70
N ALA A 78 25.88 4.07 -17.73
CA ALA A 78 26.90 3.11 -18.13
C ALA A 78 26.91 1.96 -17.11
N VAL A 79 26.31 0.83 -17.49
CA VAL A 79 26.41 -0.42 -16.70
C VAL A 79 27.89 -0.74 -16.56
N PRO A 80 28.45 -0.73 -15.34
CA PRO A 80 29.86 -1.02 -15.16
C PRO A 80 30.19 -2.42 -15.69
N PRO A 81 31.35 -2.62 -16.35
CA PRO A 81 31.75 -3.94 -16.78
C PRO A 81 31.89 -4.84 -15.55
N ARG A 82 31.32 -6.04 -15.61
CA ARG A 82 31.40 -7.03 -14.54
C ARG A 82 32.77 -7.73 -14.59
N THR A 83 33.82 -7.00 -14.26
CA THR A 83 35.21 -7.50 -14.28
C THR A 83 35.60 -8.24 -13.02
N ASP A 84 34.82 -8.09 -11.94
CA ASP A 84 35.09 -8.76 -10.69
C ASP A 84 34.90 -10.27 -10.82
N ARG A 85 35.82 -11.03 -10.21
CA ARG A 85 35.64 -12.46 -10.03
C ARG A 85 34.33 -12.69 -9.27
N PRO A 86 33.48 -13.64 -9.72
CA PRO A 86 32.31 -14.02 -8.96
C PRO A 86 32.69 -14.32 -7.51
N ARG A 87 31.94 -13.75 -6.57
CA ARG A 87 32.09 -14.08 -5.15
C ARG A 87 32.00 -15.59 -4.99
N ASP A 88 32.95 -16.17 -4.29
CA ASP A 88 32.94 -17.59 -4.00
C ASP A 88 31.71 -17.91 -3.15
N VAL A 89 31.05 -19.02 -3.46
CA VAL A 89 29.90 -19.48 -2.69
C VAL A 89 30.40 -20.61 -1.81
N ASP A 90 30.40 -20.38 -0.50
CA ASP A 90 30.76 -21.42 0.44
C ASP A 90 29.60 -22.41 0.58
N PHE A 91 29.84 -23.65 0.15
CA PHE A 91 28.91 -24.76 0.29
C PHE A 91 29.21 -25.64 1.51
N SER A 92 30.17 -25.27 2.37
CA SER A 92 30.54 -26.08 3.54
C SER A 92 29.40 -26.21 4.56
N GLU A 93 28.44 -25.28 4.55
CA GLU A 93 27.26 -25.34 5.42
C GLU A 93 26.17 -26.31 4.92
N TRP A 94 26.34 -26.91 3.74
CA TRP A 94 25.33 -27.76 3.07
C TRP A 94 25.69 -29.24 3.04
N SER A 95 26.78 -29.66 3.72
CA SER A 95 27.21 -31.05 3.91
C SER A 95 27.24 -31.42 5.39
#